data_AF-A0A432VD47-F1
#
_entry.id   AF-A0A432VD47-F1
#
_cell.length_a   1.000
_cell.length_b   1.000
_cell.length_c   1.000
_cell.angle_alpha   90.00
_cell.angle_beta   90.00
_cell.angle_gamma   90.00
#
_symmetry.space_group_name_H-M   'P 1'
#
loop_
_entity.id
_entity.type
_entity.pdbx_description
1 polymer ?
#
loop_
_entity_poly.entity_id
_entity_poly.type
_entity_poly.pdbx_seq_one_letter_code
_entity_poly.pdbx_strand_id
1 'polypeptide(L)' 'MRRITPAGPEHGQAIAIAVERLREARTLLRQAGARQAASAAGKAISSAEGAARHVQHRIRRTTQ' A
#
# COMPACT_ATOMS: atom_id res chain seq x y z
N MET A 1 -10.92 -23.45 -10.14
CA MET A 1 -10.63 -22.28 -9.27
C MET A 1 -9.13 -22.01 -9.29
N ARG A 2 -8.69 -20.76 -9.50
CA ARG A 2 -7.26 -20.38 -9.48
C ARG A 2 -6.73 -20.47 -8.05
N ARG A 3 -5.58 -21.13 -7.82
CA ARG A 3 -4.94 -21.17 -6.49
C ARG A 3 -4.66 -19.74 -6.03
N ILE A 4 -5.23 -19.37 -4.88
CA ILE A 4 -4.94 -18.10 -4.23
C ILE A 4 -3.53 -18.22 -3.65
N THR A 5 -2.61 -17.34 -4.04
CA THR A 5 -1.31 -17.25 -3.38
C THR A 5 -1.55 -16.92 -1.90
N PRO A 6 -1.06 -17.73 -0.95
CA PRO A 6 -1.21 -17.47 0.47
C PRO A 6 -0.72 -16.06 0.81
N ALA A 7 -1.37 -15.41 1.76
CA ALA A 7 -0.85 -14.16 2.31
C ALA A 7 -0.77 -14.31 3.83
N GLY A 8 0.41 -13.99 4.38
CA GLY A 8 0.61 -13.93 5.82
C GLY A 8 0.51 -12.50 6.38
N PRO A 9 0.46 -12.36 7.71
CA PRO A 9 0.47 -11.06 8.40
C PRO A 9 1.64 -10.16 8.00
N GLU A 10 2.80 -10.73 7.66
CA GLU A 10 4.00 -10.03 7.23
C GLU A 10 3.78 -9.21 5.96
N HIS A 11 2.91 -9.67 5.04
CA HIS A 11 2.55 -8.89 3.85
C HIS A 11 1.66 -7.70 4.19
N GLY A 12 0.78 -7.85 5.18
CA GLY A 12 -0.03 -6.75 5.69
C GLY A 12 0.86 -5.66 6.30
N GLN A 13 1.83 -6.08 7.12
CA GLN A 13 2.81 -5.17 7.73
C GLN A 13 3.70 -4.48 6.69
N ALA A 14 4.19 -5.20 5.69
CA ALA A 14 4.99 -4.62 4.61
C ALA A 14 4.23 -3.54 3.83
N ILE A 15 2.95 -3.76 3.53
CA ILE A 15 2.12 -2.76 2.86
C ILE A 15 1.86 -1.54 3.76
N ALA A 16 1.60 -1.75 5.05
CA ALA A 16 1.43 -0.65 5.99
C ALA A 16 2.68 0.25 6.05
N ILE A 17 3.87 -0.35 6.12
CA ILE A 17 5.13 0.39 6.06
C ILE A 17 5.25 1.17 4.74
N ALA A 18 4.93 0.55 3.60
CA ALA A 18 4.99 1.22 2.30
C ALA A 18 4.04 2.43 2.22
N VAL A 19 2.82 2.32 2.74
CA VAL A 19 1.84 3.43 2.80
C VAL A 19 2.41 4.61 3.59
N GLU A 20 3.00 4.37 4.75
CA GLU A 20 3.58 5.44 5.57
C GLU A 20 4.77 6.12 4.86
N ARG A 21 5.66 5.34 4.24
CA ARG A 21 6.77 5.92 3.45
C ARG A 21 6.28 6.77 2.27
N LEU A 22 5.20 6.37 1.61
CA LEU A 22 4.60 7.17 0.53
C LEU A 22 3.97 8.47 1.06
N ARG A 23 3.38 8.45 2.25
CA ARG A 23 2.85 9.64 2.92
C ARG A 23 3.95 10.62 3.30
N GLU A 24 5.04 10.14 3.89
CA GLU A 24 6.25 10.92 4.17
C GLU A 24 6.81 11.54 2.89
N ALA A 25 7.02 10.73 1.86
CA ALA A 25 7.54 11.19 0.57
C ALA A 25 6.64 12.27 -0.05
N ARG A 26 5.31 12.08 -0.04
CA ARG A 26 4.37 13.07 -0.56
C ARG A 26 4.47 14.40 0.18
N THR A 27 4.63 14.38 1.50
CA THR A 27 4.80 15.59 2.32
C THR A 27 6.07 16.34 1.93
N LEU A 28 7.20 15.65 1.82
CA LEU A 28 8.47 16.25 1.41
C LEU A 28 8.39 16.84 0.00
N LEU A 29 7.78 16.12 -0.95
CA LEU A 29 7.59 16.59 -2.33
C LEU A 29 6.70 17.84 -2.39
N ARG A 30 5.69 17.95 -1.53
CA ARG A 30 4.86 19.17 -1.42
C ARG A 30 5.67 20.34 -0.88
N GLN A 31 6.46 20.12 0.17
CA GLN A 31 7.31 21.16 0.77
C GLN A 31 8.35 21.67 -0.23
N ALA A 32 8.91 20.79 -1.07
CA ALA A 32 9.84 21.15 -2.12
C ALA A 32 9.19 21.79 -3.37
N GLY A 33 7.87 21.98 -3.40
CA GLY A 33 7.16 22.52 -4.56
C GLY A 33 7.03 21.57 -5.75
N ALA A 34 7.44 20.30 -5.61
CA ALA A 34 7.39 19.27 -6.66
C ALA A 34 5.96 18.71 -6.84
N ARG A 35 5.03 19.54 -7.33
CA ARG A 35 3.59 19.25 -7.38
C ARG A 35 3.23 17.98 -8.16
N GLN A 36 3.87 17.74 -9.30
CA GLN A 36 3.58 16.54 -10.12
C GLN A 36 4.02 15.26 -9.43
N ALA A 37 5.21 15.28 -8.81
CA ALA A 37 5.70 14.15 -8.03
C ALA A 37 4.82 13.88 -6.81
N ALA A 38 4.39 14.92 -6.08
CA ALA A 38 3.45 14.78 -4.97
C ALA A 38 2.08 14.22 -5.40
N SER A 39 1.61 14.56 -6.60
CA SER A 39 0.40 13.98 -7.20
C SER A 39 0.59 12.48 -7.51
N ALA A 40 1.72 12.11 -8.11
CA ALA A 40 2.07 10.71 -8.37
C ALA A 40 2.16 9.90 -7.07
N ALA A 41 2.80 10.44 -6.04
CA ALA A 41 2.83 9.81 -4.71
C ALA A 41 1.42 9.64 -4.13
N GLY A 42 0.52 10.61 -4.33
CA GLY A 42 -0.89 10.49 -3.96
C GLY A 42 -1.59 9.30 -4.62
N LYS A 43 -1.39 9.09 -5.92
CA LYS A 43 -1.94 7.93 -6.66
C LYS A 43 -1.35 6.61 -6.13
N ALA A 44 -0.06 6.59 -5.83
CA ALA A 44 0.60 5.41 -5.25
C ALA A 44 0.04 5.05 -3.87
N ILE A 45 -0.25 6.04 -3.01
CA ILE A 45 -0.90 5.83 -1.71
C ILE A 45 -2.24 5.11 -1.90
N SER A 46 -3.12 5.64 -2.75
CA SER A 46 -4.44 5.03 -3.00
C SER A 46 -4.33 3.59 -3.54
N SER A 47 -3.32 3.32 -4.38
CA SER A 47 -3.02 1.98 -4.87
C SER A 47 -2.58 1.03 -3.75
N ALA A 48 -1.65 1.48 -2.88
CA ALA A 48 -1.17 0.70 -1.75
C ALA A 48 -2.28 0.41 -0.71
N GLU A 49 -3.18 1.37 -0.46
CA GLU A 49 -4.36 1.17 0.40
C GLU A 49 -5.33 0.14 -0.21
N GLY A 50 -5.47 0.11 -1.54
CA GLY A 50 -6.18 -0.96 -2.25
C GLY A 50 -5.53 -2.33 -2.07
N ALA A 51 -4.20 -2.39 -2.19
CA ALA A 51 -3.44 -3.62 -1.97
C ALA A 51 -3.57 -4.13 -0.53
N ALA A 52 -3.60 -3.24 0.47
CA ALA A 52 -3.82 -3.61 1.88
C ALA A 52 -5.15 -4.36 2.06
N ARG A 53 -6.23 -3.84 1.46
CA ARG A 53 -7.56 -4.49 1.48
C ARG A 53 -7.52 -5.87 0.82
N HIS A 54 -6.81 -6.00 -0.32
CA HIS A 54 -6.66 -7.29 -0.99
C HIS A 54 -5.86 -8.30 -0.16
N VAL A 55 -4.77 -7.88 0.49
CA VAL A 55 -3.97 -8.75 1.36
C VAL A 55 -4.74 -9.18 2.60
N GLN A 56 -5.44 -8.26 3.27
CA GLN A 56 -6.32 -8.62 4.40
C GLN A 56 -7.40 -9.62 3.97
N HIS A 57 -7.98 -9.43 2.78
CA HIS A 57 -8.93 -10.38 2.24
C HIS A 57 -8.32 -11.76 1.99
N ARG A 58 -7.09 -11.81 1.48
CA ARG A 58 -6.35 -13.07 1.27
C ARG A 58 -6.02 -13.76 2.58
N ILE A 59 -5.46 -13.06 3.58
CA ILE A 59 -5.14 -13.59 4.91
C ILE A 59 -6.38 -14.29 5.50
N ARG A 60 -7.53 -13.61 5.51
CA ARG A 60 -8.80 -14.16 6.01
C ARG A 60 -9.27 -15.43 5.29
N ARG A 61 -8.92 -15.57 4.00
CA ARG A 61 -9.30 -16.71 3.14
C ARG A 61 -8.29 -17.86 3.18
N THR A 62 -7.10 -17.62 3.73
CA THR A 62 -6.02 -18.62 3.81
C THR A 62 -5.82 -19.16 5.23
N THR A 63 -6.30 -18.44 6.25
CA THR A 63 -6.31 -18.88 7.66
C THR A 63 -7.57 -19.67 8.03
N GLN A 64 -8.64 -19.59 7.21
CA GLN A 64 -9.84 -20.44 7.32
C GLN A 64 -9.70 -21.69 6.46
#